data_AF-A0A315S419-F1
#
_entry.id   AF-A0A315S419-F1
#
_cell.length_a   1.000
_cell.length_b   1.000
_cell.length_c   1.000
_cell.angle_alpha   90.00
_cell.angle_beta   90.00
_cell.angle_gamma   90.00
#
_symmetry.space_group_name_H-M   'P 1'
#
loop_
_entity.id
_entity.type
_entity.pdbx_description
1 polymer ?
#
loop_
_entity_poly.entity_id
_entity_poly.type
_entity_poly.pdbx_seq_one_letter_code
_entity_poly.pdbx_strand_id
1 'polypeptide(L)' 'MELKKLLKNIDFELKKGSLNKTITELKYDSREVEKDNMFIAISGFEVDGHQFITQAIKKKLKI' A
#
# COMPACT_ATOMS: atom_id res chain seq x y z
N MET A 1 -2.75 0.36 -12.99
CA MET A 1 -1.61 -0.60 -13.02
C MET A 1 -2.04 -1.90 -12.34
N GLU A 2 -1.67 -3.07 -12.85
CA GLU A 2 -1.99 -4.35 -12.19
C GLU A 2 -0.98 -4.65 -11.06
N LEU A 3 -1.48 -4.91 -9.85
CA LEU A 3 -0.64 -5.18 -8.67
C LEU A 3 0.31 -6.37 -8.90
N LYS A 4 -0.19 -7.46 -9.50
CA LYS A 4 0.62 -8.64 -9.84
C LYS A 4 1.82 -8.32 -10.74
N LYS A 5 1.68 -7.35 -11.65
CA LYS A 5 2.78 -6.94 -12.55
C LYS A 5 3.83 -6.12 -11.80
N LEU A 6 3.39 -5.28 -10.86
CA LEU A 6 4.29 -4.45 -10.04
C LEU A 6 5.13 -5.29 -9.08
N LEU A 7 4.55 -6.34 -8.51
CA LEU A 7 5.23 -7.25 -7.59
C LEU A 7 5.98 -8.38 -8.29
N LYS A 8 6.08 -8.35 -9.62
CA LYS A 8 6.80 -9.37 -10.37
C LYS A 8 8.30 -9.31 -10.02
N ASN A 9 8.87 -10.45 -9.64
CA ASN A 9 10.27 -10.59 -9.21
C ASN A 9 10.61 -9.84 -7.90
N ILE A 10 9.60 -9.52 -7.09
CA ILE A 10 9.80 -9.04 -5.72
C ILE A 10 9.46 -10.21 -4.80
N ASP A 11 10.36 -10.51 -3.87
CA ASP A 11 10.05 -11.47 -2.80
C ASP A 11 9.13 -10.82 -1.78
N PHE A 12 7.93 -11.39 -1.59
CA PHE A 12 6.97 -10.91 -0.61
C PHE A 12 6.11 -12.06 -0.09
N GLU A 13 5.50 -11.85 1.07
CA GLU A 13 4.51 -12.75 1.63
C GLU A 13 3.13 -12.08 1.61
N LEU A 14 2.15 -12.72 0.96
CA LEU A 14 0.78 -12.24 0.96
C LEU A 14 0.08 -12.65 2.26
N LYS A 15 0.03 -11.73 3.24
CA LYS A 15 -0.68 -11.98 4.51
C LYS A 15 -2.21 -11.99 4.36
N LYS A 16 -2.78 -11.15 3.48
CA LYS A 16 -4.23 -11.03 3.28
C LYS A 16 -4.56 -10.38 1.92
N GLY A 17 -5.68 -10.80 1.32
CA GLY A 17 -6.25 -10.18 0.13
C GLY A 17 -5.95 -10.93 -1.16
N SER A 18 -5.90 -10.21 -2.29
CA SER A 18 -5.67 -10.77 -3.62
C SER A 18 -4.74 -9.86 -4.43
N LEU A 19 -3.90 -10.48 -5.26
CA LEU A 19 -3.00 -9.78 -6.20
C LEU A 19 -3.72 -9.33 -7.49
N ASN A 20 -4.96 -9.80 -7.70
CA ASN A 20 -5.79 -9.40 -8.84
C ASN A 20 -6.50 -8.08 -8.54
N LYS A 21 -5.71 -7.03 -8.24
CA LYS A 21 -6.20 -5.67 -8.01
C LYS A 21 -5.53 -4.71 -9.00
N THR A 22 -6.29 -3.71 -9.43
CA THR A 22 -5.76 -2.57 -10.17
C THR A 22 -5.49 -1.45 -9.18
N ILE A 23 -4.28 -0.90 -9.23
CA ILE A 23 -3.89 0.27 -8.45
C ILE A 23 -3.74 1.48 -9.37
N THR A 24 -4.10 2.66 -8.88
CA THR A 24 -3.99 3.94 -9.60
C THR A 24 -2.62 4.57 -9.40
N GLU A 25 -2.14 4.62 -8.16
CA GLU A 25 -0.89 5.29 -7.80
C GLU A 25 -0.23 4.63 -6.57
N LEU A 26 1.09 4.82 -6.42
CA LEU A 26 1.85 4.45 -5.22
C LEU A 26 2.01 5.68 -4.32
N LYS A 27 1.73 5.56 -3.03
CA LYS A 27 1.94 6.61 -2.03
C LYS A 27 2.72 6.08 -0.84
N TYR A 28 3.71 6.83 -0.39
CA TYR A 28 4.45 6.54 0.86
C TYR A 28 4.01 7.46 2.01
N ASP A 29 3.33 8.57 1.70
CA ASP A 29 2.68 9.43 2.68
C ASP A 29 1.21 9.02 2.85
N SER A 30 0.84 8.56 4.05
CA SER A 30 -0.53 8.13 4.37
C SER A 30 -1.55 9.28 4.21
N ARG A 31 -1.10 10.53 4.26
CA ARG A 31 -1.95 11.72 4.10
C ARG A 31 -2.38 11.92 2.65
N GLU A 32 -1.64 11.40 1.68
CA GLU A 32 -1.92 11.52 0.25
C GLU A 32 -2.63 10.30 -0.35
N VAL A 33 -2.91 9.27 0.45
CA VAL A 33 -3.59 8.05 -0.03
C VAL A 33 -5.03 8.37 -0.43
N GLU A 34 -5.37 8.02 -1.66
CA GLU A 34 -6.72 8.08 -2.22
C GLU A 34 -7.26 6.68 -2.52
N LYS A 35 -8.52 6.62 -3.01
CA LYS A 35 -9.15 5.36 -3.41
C LYS A 35 -8.33 4.70 -4.52
N ASP A 36 -8.17 3.37 -4.41
CA ASP A 36 -7.44 2.53 -5.36
C ASP A 36 -5.92 2.80 -5.43
N ASN A 37 -5.38 3.68 -4.57
CA ASN A 37 -3.94 3.81 -4.38
C ASN A 37 -3.38 2.63 -3.57
N MET A 38 -2.09 2.37 -3.73
CA MET A 38 -1.32 1.47 -2.88
C MET A 38 -0.45 2.29 -1.93
N PHE A 39 -0.63 2.05 -0.63
CA PHE A 39 0.23 2.63 0.41
C PHE A 39 1.45 1.74 0.64
N ILE A 40 2.64 2.33 0.66
CA ILE A 40 3.90 1.65 0.98
C ILE A 40 4.37 2.15 2.34
N ALA A 41 4.24 1.32 3.36
CA ALA A 41 4.78 1.60 4.69
C ALA A 41 6.29 1.33 4.68
N ILE A 42 7.09 2.39 4.78
CA ILE A 42 8.56 2.30 4.83
C ILE A 42 9.00 2.68 6.24
N SER A 43 9.90 1.89 6.83
CA SER A 43 10.54 2.25 8.10
C SER A 43 11.64 3.29 7.81
N GLY A 44 11.36 4.54 8.17
CA GLY A 44 12.30 5.65 8.05
C GLY A 44 13.20 5.79 9.28
N PHE A 45 14.13 6.74 9.21
CA PHE A 45 15.06 7.04 10.32
C PHE A 45 14.35 7.73 11.50
N GLU A 46 13.48 8.70 11.21
CA GLU A 46 12.75 9.46 12.24
C GLU A 46 11.36 8.88 12.52
N VAL A 47 10.73 8.27 11.52
CA VAL A 47 9.33 7.83 11.59
C VAL A 47 9.15 6.48 10.90
N ASP A 48 8.43 5.58 11.55
CA ASP A 48 8.06 4.28 11.00
C ASP A 48 6.70 4.34 10.29
N GLY A 49 6.70 4.20 8.95
CA GLY A 49 5.50 4.25 8.13
C GLY A 49 4.44 3.21 8.49
N HIS A 50 4.83 2.11 9.15
CA HIS A 50 3.89 1.08 9.61
C HIS A 50 2.88 1.63 10.62
N GLN A 51 3.24 2.66 11.38
CA GLN A 51 2.35 3.33 12.34
C GLN A 51 1.12 3.96 11.65
N PHE A 52 1.19 4.25 10.35
CA PHE A 52 0.13 4.91 9.60
C PHE A 52 -0.74 3.97 8.75
N ILE A 53 -0.53 2.65 8.82
CA ILE A 53 -1.33 1.67 8.05
C ILE A 53 -2.83 1.82 8.37
N THR A 54 -3.20 1.92 9.65
CA THR A 54 -4.61 2.10 10.04
C THR A 54 -5.19 3.42 9.53
N GLN A 55 -4.38 4.48 9.49
CA GLN A 55 -4.79 5.78 8.98
C GLN A 55 -5.06 5.71 7.47
N ALA A 56 -4.15 5.10 6.70
CA ALA A 56 -4.31 4.90 5.27
C ALA A 56 -5.56 4.08 4.95
N ILE A 57 -5.85 3.03 5.74
CA ILE A 57 -7.05 2.21 5.56
C ILE A 57 -8.33 3.02 5.81
N LYS A 58 -8.41 3.72 6.94
CA LYS A 58 -9.58 4.53 7.31
C LYS A 58 -9.89 5.62 6.29
N LYS A 59 -8.88 6.13 5.58
CA LYS A 59 -9.04 7.18 4.57
C LYS A 59 -9.76 6.76 3.28
N LYS A 60 -10.12 5.47 3.12
CA LYS A 60 -11.06 4.86 2.13
C LYS A 60 -10.50 3.64 1.36
N LEU A 61 -9.53 2.89 1.90
CA LEU A 61 -9.17 1.60 1.28
C LEU A 61 -10.27 0.57 1.59
N LYS A 62 -11.05 0.18 0.58
CA LYS A 62 -11.93 -1.00 0.69
C LYS A 62 -11.02 -2.23 0.83
N ILE A 63 -11.13 -2.90 1.98
CA ILE A 63 -10.40 -4.14 2.31
C ILE A 63 -10.85 -5.25 1.36
#